data_AF-A0A2N5ADR6-F1
#
_entry.id   AF-A0A2N5ADR6-F1
#
_cell.length_a   1.000
_cell.length_b   1.000
_cell.length_c   1.000
_cell.angle_alpha   90.00
_cell.angle_beta   90.00
_cell.angle_gamma   90.00
#
_symmetry.space_group_name_H-M   'P 1'
#
loop_
_entity.id
_entity.type
_entity.pdbx_description
1 polymer ?
#
loop_
_entity_poly.entity_id
_entity_poly.type
_entity_poly.pdbx_seq_one_letter_code
_entity_poly.pdbx_strand_id
1 'polypeptide(L)'
;MAFSLPDLMDVVHKYNRNPTPKPMPVDEVDRLRVRKYRDPQNSETVALPESLKALLAYDCQLKSPHGQLVLEWVVDSIDEHGVLLSDSLDEDAYYMNGLDMAGLDFEELMPVWNDDPRLPALIRISHAGDQQVFIYVTQ
;
A
#
# COMPACT_ATOMS: atom_id res chain seq x y z
N MET A 1 9.62 24.02 -5.90
CA MET A 1 10.82 23.15 -5.83
C MET A 1 10.46 21.84 -6.49
N ALA A 2 11.27 21.37 -7.43
CA ALA A 2 11.16 20.00 -7.92
C ALA A 2 12.02 19.13 -7.02
N PHE A 3 11.43 18.13 -6.37
CA PHE A 3 12.16 17.17 -5.54
C PHE A 3 12.31 15.89 -6.35
N SER A 4 13.54 15.39 -6.42
CA SER A 4 13.86 14.15 -7.12
C SER A 4 13.75 12.94 -6.16
N LEU A 5 13.75 11.73 -6.73
CA LEU A 5 13.78 10.51 -5.93
C LEU A 5 15.03 10.42 -5.03
N PRO A 6 16.25 10.77 -5.50
CA PRO A 6 17.42 10.89 -4.61
C PRO A 6 17.20 11.83 -3.43
N ASP A 7 16.60 13.01 -3.64
CA ASP A 7 16.34 13.96 -2.55
C ASP A 7 15.39 13.36 -1.50
N LEU A 8 14.37 12.61 -1.94
CA LEU A 8 13.48 11.88 -1.05
C LEU A 8 14.24 10.80 -0.25
N MET A 9 15.07 10.01 -0.92
CA MET A 9 15.79 8.92 -0.27
C MET A 9 16.80 9.43 0.77
N ASP A 10 17.45 10.57 0.53
CA ASP A 10 18.31 11.22 1.52
C ASP A 10 17.55 11.58 2.81
N VAL A 11 16.32 12.08 2.67
CA VAL A 11 15.45 12.36 3.82
C VAL A 11 15.04 11.06 4.51
N VAL A 12 14.66 10.03 3.76
CA VAL A 12 14.28 8.72 4.31
C VAL A 12 15.42 8.11 5.12
N HIS A 13 16.64 8.07 4.57
CA HIS A 13 17.83 7.57 5.26
C HIS A 13 18.11 8.33 6.56
N LYS A 14 17.95 9.66 6.54
CA LYS A 14 18.21 10.51 7.70
C LYS A 14 17.23 10.29 8.83
N TYR A 15 15.97 9.98 8.52
CA TYR A 15 14.88 9.96 9.50
C TYR A 15 14.32 8.57 9.80
N ASN A 16 14.81 7.52 9.12
CA ASN A 16 14.41 6.15 9.43
C ASN A 16 14.73 5.82 10.90
N ARG A 17 13.70 5.38 11.63
CA ARG A 17 13.82 4.97 13.05
C ARG A 17 14.12 3.48 13.22
N ASN A 18 14.13 2.70 12.14
CA ASN A 18 14.52 1.30 12.20
C ASN A 18 16.04 1.18 12.33
N PRO A 19 16.59 0.66 13.45
CA PRO A 19 18.03 0.57 13.66
C PRO A 19 18.70 -0.50 12.78
N THR A 20 17.91 -1.41 12.21
CA THR A 20 18.38 -2.50 11.36
C THR A 20 17.55 -2.57 10.09
N PRO A 21 17.86 -1.73 9.08
CA PRO A 21 17.19 -1.77 7.80
C PRO A 21 17.21 -3.16 7.19
N LYS A 22 16.07 -3.61 6.66
CA LYS A 22 15.92 -4.91 5.99
C LYS A 22 15.51 -4.69 4.54
N PRO A 23 16.49 -4.49 3.64
CA PRO A 23 16.20 -4.30 2.22
C PRO A 23 15.69 -5.60 1.59
N MET A 24 14.74 -5.47 0.66
CA MET A 24 14.44 -6.51 -0.31
C MET A 24 15.52 -6.51 -1.41
N PRO A 25 16.01 -7.68 -1.86
CA PRO A 25 16.98 -7.75 -2.96
C PRO A 25 16.48 -7.01 -4.21
N VAL A 26 17.35 -6.27 -4.90
CA VAL A 26 16.98 -5.47 -6.09
C VAL A 26 16.35 -6.34 -7.17
N ASP A 27 16.91 -7.53 -7.43
CA ASP A 27 16.34 -8.47 -8.41
C ASP A 27 14.93 -8.96 -8.02
N GLU A 28 14.61 -8.98 -6.73
CA GLU A 28 13.26 -9.31 -6.24
C GLU A 28 12.32 -8.12 -6.40
N VAL A 29 12.74 -6.92 -6.00
CA VAL A 29 11.99 -5.67 -6.18
C VAL A 29 11.64 -5.43 -7.66
N ASP A 30 12.57 -5.65 -8.57
CA ASP A 30 12.37 -5.43 -10.01
C ASP A 30 11.39 -6.43 -10.65
N ARG A 31 11.20 -7.59 -10.01
CA ARG A 31 10.20 -8.58 -10.44
C ARG A 31 8.81 -8.29 -9.92
N LEU A 32 8.67 -7.43 -8.90
CA LEU A 32 7.36 -7.12 -8.33
C LEU A 32 6.43 -6.50 -9.36
N ARG A 33 5.16 -6.90 -9.26
CA ARG A 33 4.05 -6.34 -10.04
C ARG A 33 2.95 -5.93 -9.09
N VAL A 34 2.04 -5.05 -9.53
CA VAL A 34 0.83 -4.73 -8.77
C VAL A 34 -0.39 -4.97 -9.66
N ARG A 35 -1.49 -5.47 -9.08
CA ARG A 35 -2.77 -5.54 -9.79
C ARG A 35 -3.13 -4.17 -10.34
N LYS A 36 -3.67 -4.12 -11.56
CA LYS A 36 -4.06 -2.86 -12.19
C LYS A 36 -5.44 -2.40 -11.71
N TYR A 37 -6.32 -3.34 -11.42
CA TYR A 37 -7.71 -3.09 -11.05
C TYR A 37 -8.01 -3.67 -9.67
N ARG A 38 -9.06 -3.11 -9.04
CA ARG A 38 -9.61 -3.62 -7.78
C ARG A 38 -10.33 -4.96 -7.93
N ASP A 39 -10.91 -5.23 -9.09
CA ASP A 39 -11.61 -6.48 -9.37
C ASP A 39 -10.66 -7.69 -9.15
N PRO A 40 -10.93 -8.56 -8.16
CA PRO A 40 -10.08 -9.71 -7.86
C PRO A 40 -9.95 -10.70 -9.04
N GLN A 41 -10.96 -10.76 -9.91
CA GLN A 41 -10.97 -11.64 -11.08
C GLN A 41 -10.08 -11.11 -12.21
N ASN A 42 -9.74 -9.82 -12.19
CA ASN A 42 -8.89 -9.22 -13.20
C ASN A 42 -7.41 -9.40 -12.84
N SER A 43 -6.71 -10.26 -13.59
CA SER A 43 -5.30 -10.59 -13.38
C SER A 43 -4.32 -9.64 -14.08
N GLU A 44 -4.79 -8.56 -14.72
CA GLU A 44 -3.89 -7.57 -15.32
C GLU A 44 -3.01 -6.91 -14.25
N THR A 45 -1.72 -6.79 -14.55
CA THR A 45 -0.74 -6.17 -13.64
C THR A 45 0.06 -5.07 -14.32
N VAL A 46 0.50 -4.09 -13.53
CA VAL A 46 1.39 -3.00 -13.95
C VAL A 46 2.65 -2.96 -13.09
N ALA A 47 3.62 -2.13 -13.49
CA ALA A 47 4.84 -1.94 -12.73
C ALA A 47 4.57 -1.14 -11.46
N LEU A 48 5.34 -1.40 -10.40
CA LEU A 48 5.32 -0.57 -9.20
C LEU A 48 5.88 0.83 -9.49
N PRO A 49 5.42 1.88 -8.79
CA PRO A 49 6.04 3.19 -8.81
C PRO A 49 7.51 3.12 -8.35
N GLU A 50 8.38 3.91 -8.99
CA GLU A 50 9.82 3.94 -8.69
C GLU A 50 10.12 4.33 -7.24
N SER A 51 9.30 5.20 -6.64
CA SER A 51 9.41 5.53 -5.22
C SER A 51 9.21 4.31 -4.33
N LEU A 52 8.21 3.47 -4.61
CA LEU A 52 7.92 2.29 -3.81
C LEU A 52 9.03 1.24 -3.92
N LYS A 53 9.54 1.03 -5.13
CA LYS A 53 10.71 0.17 -5.37
C LYS A 53 11.93 0.62 -4.56
N ALA A 54 12.25 1.92 -4.61
CA ALA A 54 13.39 2.47 -3.89
C ALA A 54 13.26 2.30 -2.36
N LEU A 55 12.06 2.45 -1.81
CA LEU A 55 11.81 2.24 -0.40
C LEU A 55 11.94 0.76 0.00
N LEU A 56 11.39 -0.16 -0.78
CA LEU A 56 11.51 -1.62 -0.55
C LEU A 56 12.97 -2.10 -0.66
N ALA A 57 13.71 -1.59 -1.64
CA ALA A 57 15.14 -1.88 -1.83
C ALA A 57 16.02 -1.31 -0.70
N TYR A 58 15.49 -0.38 0.10
CA TYR A 58 16.18 0.19 1.24
C TYR A 58 15.80 -0.49 2.56
N ASP A 59 14.51 -0.53 2.90
CA ASP A 59 14.02 -1.08 4.16
C ASP A 59 12.53 -1.45 4.09
N CYS A 60 12.22 -2.74 4.01
CA CYS A 60 10.84 -3.24 4.08
C CYS A 60 10.18 -2.97 5.44
N GLN A 61 10.97 -2.76 6.50
CA GLN A 61 10.49 -2.43 7.84
C GLN A 61 10.71 -0.95 8.18
N LEU A 62 10.69 -0.10 7.14
CA LEU A 62 10.88 1.35 7.26
C LEU A 62 9.98 1.93 8.35
N LYS A 63 10.61 2.60 9.34
CA LYS A 63 9.89 3.30 10.40
C LYS A 63 9.98 4.80 10.19
N SER A 64 8.82 5.45 10.20
CA SER A 64 8.70 6.89 10.14
C SER A 64 9.37 7.58 11.35
N PRO A 65 9.58 8.91 11.33
CA PRO A 65 10.05 9.66 12.50
C PRO A 65 9.22 9.41 13.77
N HIS A 66 7.93 9.06 13.60
CA HIS A 66 6.96 8.78 14.65
C HIS A 66 7.01 7.31 15.13
N GLY A 67 7.88 6.48 14.56
CA GLY A 67 8.11 5.09 14.97
C GLY A 67 7.16 4.06 14.39
N GLN A 68 6.17 4.46 13.60
CA GLN A 68 5.24 3.58 12.89
C GLN A 68 5.88 2.99 11.64
N LEU A 69 5.52 1.76 11.29
CA LEU A 69 5.87 1.16 10.00
C LEU A 69 5.15 1.91 8.89
N VAL A 70 5.83 2.11 7.75
CA VAL A 70 5.25 2.80 6.58
C VAL A 70 4.74 1.82 5.53
N LEU A 71 5.45 0.70 5.33
CA LEU A 71 5.23 -0.25 4.23
C LEU A 71 4.62 -1.59 4.68
N GLU A 72 4.09 -1.67 5.91
CA GLU A 72 3.54 -2.91 6.47
C GLU A 72 2.48 -3.54 5.54
N TRP A 73 1.45 -2.77 5.20
CA TRP A 73 0.40 -3.20 4.26
C TRP A 73 0.91 -3.53 2.85
N VAL A 74 1.99 -2.86 2.42
CA VAL A 74 2.60 -3.15 1.11
C VAL A 74 3.24 -4.53 1.12
N VAL A 75 3.99 -4.85 2.17
CA VAL A 75 4.68 -6.14 2.28
C VAL A 75 3.67 -7.27 2.47
N ASP A 76 2.65 -7.06 3.30
CA ASP A 76 1.64 -8.07 3.62
C ASP A 76 0.71 -8.39 2.43
N SER A 77 0.62 -7.49 1.44
CA SER A 77 -0.20 -7.69 0.23
C SER A 77 0.54 -8.35 -0.94
N ILE A 78 1.83 -8.69 -0.79
CA ILE A 78 2.60 -9.42 -1.80
C ILE A 78 2.27 -10.89 -1.73
N ASP A 79 1.76 -11.45 -2.83
CA ASP A 79 1.52 -12.88 -2.94
C ASP A 79 2.81 -13.70 -3.21
N GLU A 80 2.67 -15.03 -3.24
CA GLU A 80 3.78 -15.96 -3.50
C GLU A 80 4.43 -15.81 -4.88
N HIS A 81 3.82 -15.06 -5.80
CA HIS A 81 4.32 -14.79 -7.14
C HIS A 81 4.94 -13.38 -7.27
N GLY A 82 5.00 -12.60 -6.18
CA GLY A 82 5.52 -11.24 -6.20
C GLY A 82 4.53 -10.23 -6.78
N VAL A 83 3.22 -10.51 -6.73
CA VAL A 83 2.18 -9.58 -7.14
C VAL A 83 1.56 -8.93 -5.90
N LEU A 84 1.64 -7.61 -5.80
CA LEU A 84 0.85 -6.83 -4.86
C LEU A 84 -0.62 -6.90 -5.26
N LEU A 85 -1.44 -7.47 -4.39
CA LEU A 85 -2.89 -7.46 -4.52
C LEU A 85 -3.44 -6.07 -4.23
N SER A 86 -4.57 -5.71 -4.84
CA SER A 86 -5.23 -4.44 -4.55
C SER A 86 -5.86 -4.50 -3.17
N ASP A 87 -5.73 -3.41 -2.42
CA ASP A 87 -6.48 -3.24 -1.18
C ASP A 87 -7.96 -2.92 -1.44
N SER A 88 -8.80 -3.17 -0.42
CA SER A 88 -10.22 -2.79 -0.39
C SER A 88 -10.48 -1.61 0.54
N LEU A 89 -11.54 -0.87 0.25
CA LEU A 89 -12.05 0.23 1.09
C LEU A 89 -13.26 -0.19 1.92
N ASP A 90 -13.73 -1.44 1.81
CA ASP A 90 -14.99 -1.86 2.42
C ASP A 90 -14.96 -1.71 3.95
N GLU A 91 -13.91 -2.20 4.62
CA GLU A 91 -13.76 -2.10 6.08
C GLU A 91 -13.65 -0.64 6.54
N ASP A 92 -12.85 0.17 5.83
CA ASP A 92 -12.67 1.59 6.16
C ASP A 92 -13.99 2.35 5.97
N ALA A 93 -14.72 2.08 4.89
CA ALA A 93 -16.02 2.69 4.63
C ALA A 93 -17.07 2.24 5.65
N TYR A 94 -17.06 0.97 6.02
CA TYR A 94 -17.95 0.42 7.04
C TYR A 94 -17.77 1.12 8.39
N TYR A 95 -16.52 1.27 8.84
CA TYR A 95 -16.18 1.96 10.08
C TYR A 95 -16.49 3.47 10.02
N MET A 96 -16.10 4.16 8.95
CA MET A 96 -16.33 5.61 8.83
C MET A 96 -17.81 6.00 8.81
N ASN A 97 -18.68 5.08 8.38
CA ASN A 97 -20.13 5.30 8.40
C ASN A 97 -20.79 4.86 9.72
N GLY A 98 -20.02 4.38 10.70
CA GLY A 98 -20.52 3.96 12.02
C GLY A 98 -21.45 2.74 11.97
N LEU A 99 -21.29 1.90 10.94
CA LEU A 99 -22.13 0.71 10.74
C LEU A 99 -21.81 -0.39 11.76
N ASP A 100 -20.57 -0.43 12.24
CA ASP A 100 -20.10 -1.23 13.36
C ASP A 100 -20.90 -0.94 14.65
N MET A 101 -21.12 0.34 14.93
CA MET A 101 -21.87 0.79 16.10
C MET A 101 -23.39 0.55 15.96
N ALA A 102 -23.87 0.35 14.73
CA ALA A 102 -25.26 0.01 14.45
C ALA A 102 -25.57 -1.49 14.65
N GLY A 103 -24.54 -2.32 14.89
CA GLY A 103 -24.69 -3.77 15.06
C GLY A 103 -25.10 -4.49 13.77
N LEU A 104 -24.83 -3.89 12.61
CA LEU A 104 -25.01 -4.53 11.31
C LEU A 104 -23.83 -5.48 11.06
N ASP A 105 -24.05 -6.56 10.32
CA ASP A 105 -22.98 -7.48 9.98
C ASP A 105 -22.22 -6.98 8.75
N PHE A 106 -20.88 -7.03 8.78
CA PHE A 106 -20.06 -6.48 7.69
C PHE A 106 -20.22 -7.32 6.42
N GLU A 107 -20.17 -8.64 6.56
CA GLU A 107 -20.26 -9.60 5.48
C GLU A 107 -21.62 -9.55 4.76
N GLU A 108 -22.72 -9.28 5.49
CA GLU A 108 -24.05 -9.10 4.91
C GLU A 108 -24.19 -7.80 4.10
N LEU A 109 -23.33 -6.82 4.37
CA LEU A 109 -23.34 -5.50 3.72
C LEU A 109 -22.34 -5.39 2.57
N MET A 110 -21.53 -6.42 2.31
CA MET A 110 -20.59 -6.39 1.21
C MET A 110 -21.30 -6.47 -0.16
N PRO A 111 -20.86 -5.70 -1.17
CA PRO A 111 -19.80 -4.68 -1.09
C PRO A 111 -20.31 -3.38 -0.42
N VAL A 112 -19.49 -2.83 0.47
CA VAL A 112 -19.80 -1.57 1.19
C VAL A 112 -19.39 -0.37 0.35
N TRP A 113 -18.24 -0.48 -0.33
CA TRP A 113 -17.76 0.50 -1.29
C TRP A 113 -18.06 0.08 -2.73
N ASN A 114 -18.00 1.03 -3.66
CA ASN A 114 -18.21 0.75 -5.09
C ASN A 114 -17.21 -0.28 -5.63
N ASP A 115 -17.73 -1.31 -6.29
CA ASP A 115 -17.04 -2.48 -6.85
C ASP A 115 -16.99 -2.50 -8.39
N ASP A 116 -17.27 -1.38 -9.06
CA ASP A 116 -17.14 -1.27 -10.54
C ASP A 116 -15.78 -1.85 -11.01
N PRO A 117 -15.77 -2.82 -11.95
CA PRO A 117 -14.57 -3.55 -12.35
C PRO A 117 -13.52 -2.69 -13.04
N ARG A 118 -13.86 -1.45 -13.42
CA ARG A 118 -12.94 -0.47 -14.01
C ARG A 118 -12.15 0.30 -12.97
N LEU A 119 -12.49 0.15 -11.70
CA LEU A 119 -11.84 0.91 -10.64
C LEU A 119 -10.37 0.46 -10.51
N PRO A 120 -9.44 1.43 -10.46
CA PRO A 120 -8.02 1.15 -10.34
C PRO A 120 -7.70 0.52 -9.00
N ALA A 121 -6.63 -0.26 -8.97
CA ALA A 121 -6.12 -0.85 -7.75
C ALA A 121 -5.64 0.21 -6.75
N LEU A 122 -5.61 -0.19 -5.49
CA LEU A 122 -5.15 0.61 -4.36
C LEU A 122 -3.98 -0.09 -3.68
N ILE A 123 -2.96 0.68 -3.33
CA ILE A 123 -1.87 0.21 -2.45
C ILE A 123 -1.95 1.03 -1.17
N ARG A 124 -2.26 0.38 -0.04
CA ARG A 124 -2.33 1.04 1.27
C ARG A 124 -0.95 1.36 1.81
N ILE A 125 -0.84 2.56 2.35
CA ILE A 125 0.35 3.05 3.03
C ILE A 125 -0.04 3.37 4.47
N SER A 126 0.74 2.86 5.42
CA SER A 126 0.51 3.17 6.83
C SER A 126 0.73 4.67 7.06
N HIS A 127 -0.25 5.30 7.69
CA HIS A 127 -0.24 6.72 7.99
C HIS A 127 -0.10 6.97 9.49
N ALA A 128 0.42 8.14 9.85
CA ALA A 128 0.68 8.48 11.25
C ALA A 128 -0.55 8.97 12.01
N GLY A 129 -1.54 9.51 11.30
CA GLY A 129 -2.83 9.90 11.85
C GLY A 129 -3.96 8.95 11.45
N ASP A 130 -5.20 9.38 11.72
CA ASP A 130 -6.41 8.55 11.54
C ASP A 130 -6.86 8.42 10.07
N GLN A 131 -6.24 9.15 9.15
CA GLN A 131 -6.56 9.09 7.72
C GLN A 131 -5.98 7.84 7.08
N GLN A 132 -6.73 7.28 6.14
CA GLN A 132 -6.24 6.22 5.25
C GLN A 132 -5.55 6.82 4.03
N VAL A 133 -4.38 6.27 3.69
CA VAL A 133 -3.55 6.75 2.58
C VAL A 133 -3.36 5.61 1.59
N PHE A 134 -3.64 5.91 0.32
CA PHE A 134 -3.52 4.95 -0.76
C PHE A 134 -2.74 5.54 -1.93
N ILE A 135 -1.91 4.73 -2.58
CA ILE A 135 -1.42 5.00 -3.92
C ILE A 135 -2.49 4.52 -4.91
N TYR A 136 -2.91 5.39 -5.82
CA TYR A 136 -3.96 5.13 -6.79
C TYR A 136 -3.37 4.66 -8.13
N VAL A 137 -3.58 3.39 -8.49
CA VAL A 137 -2.88 2.73 -9.62
C VAL A 137 -3.62 2.98 -10.94
N THR A 138 -3.34 4.11 -11.62
CA THR A 138 -4.11 4.55 -12.80
C THR A 138 -3.40 4.51 -14.14
N GLN A 139 -2.10 4.80 -14.19
CA GLN A 139 -1.27 4.78 -15.41
C GLN A 139 0.10 4.15 -15.11
#